data_AF-A0A3M8AT22-F1
#
_entry.id   AF-A0A3M8AT22-F1
#
_cell.length_a   1.000
_cell.length_b   1.000
_cell.length_c   1.000
_cell.angle_alpha   90.00
_cell.angle_beta   90.00
_cell.angle_gamma   90.00
#
_symmetry.space_group_name_H-M   'P 1'
#
loop_
_entity.id
_entity.type
_entity.pdbx_description
1 polymer ?
#
loop_
_entity_poly.entity_id
_entity_poly.type
_entity_poly.pdbx_seq_one_letter_code
_entity_poly.pdbx_strand_id
1 'polypeptide(L)'
;MVKAKVFLVCLMVLLLVISGVGAYHLYSMERAIARGIYADILDDMQDIGYLDPALAEYYTKKMAELGWDVTADVFAGSWPRTMGERARKEQKESVTLTVTVTPSNVAKWLNAFVEGDAAFSFTGSRPSEYFDPGW
;
A
#
# COMPACT_ATOMS: atom_id res chain seq x y z
N MET A 1 -20.92 -14.34 44.97
CA MET A 1 -21.26 -13.85 43.61
C MET A 1 -20.37 -12.71 43.11
N VAL A 2 -19.93 -11.76 43.96
CA VAL A 2 -19.09 -10.63 43.53
C VAL A 2 -17.75 -11.08 42.90
N LYS A 3 -17.03 -12.02 43.51
CA LYS A 3 -15.74 -12.52 43.00
C LYS A 3 -15.84 -13.12 41.59
N ALA A 4 -16.91 -13.86 41.29
CA ALA A 4 -17.14 -14.43 39.96
C ALA A 4 -17.43 -13.35 38.91
N LYS A 5 -18.20 -12.30 39.27
CA LYS A 5 -18.44 -11.17 38.38
C LYS A 5 -17.14 -10.41 38.07
N VAL A 6 -16.31 -10.15 39.10
CA VAL A 6 -15.00 -9.51 38.91
C VAL A 6 -14.10 -10.35 38.02
N PHE A 7 -14.04 -11.67 38.24
CA PHE A 7 -13.28 -12.58 37.39
C PHE A 7 -13.73 -12.52 35.91
N LEU A 8 -15.04 -12.56 35.65
CA LEU A 8 -15.58 -12.47 34.29
C LEU A 8 -15.26 -11.14 33.62
N VAL A 9 -15.34 -10.03 34.37
CA VAL A 9 -14.94 -8.70 33.85
C VAL A 9 -13.45 -8.69 33.50
N CYS A 10 -12.58 -9.19 34.38
CA CYS A 10 -11.15 -9.26 34.11
C CYS A 10 -10.83 -10.15 32.90
N LEU A 11 -11.49 -11.30 32.78
CA LEU A 11 -11.33 -12.20 31.63
C LEU A 11 -11.78 -11.53 30.33
N MET A 12 -12.93 -10.84 30.34
CA MET A 12 -13.44 -10.11 29.18
C MET A 12 -12.48 -8.99 28.76
N VAL A 13 -11.96 -8.22 29.71
CA VAL A 13 -10.97 -7.18 29.44
C VAL A 13 -9.70 -7.78 28.84
N LEU A 14 -9.21 -8.90 29.39
CA LEU A 14 -8.02 -9.57 28.87
C LEU A 14 -8.23 -10.06 27.42
N LEU A 15 -9.38 -10.66 27.13
CA LEU A 15 -9.72 -11.10 25.77
C LEU A 15 -9.80 -9.91 24.81
N LEU A 16 -10.44 -8.80 25.21
CA LEU A 16 -10.51 -7.59 24.39
C LEU A 16 -9.12 -7.01 24.08
N VAL A 17 -8.24 -6.95 25.09
CA VAL A 17 -6.87 -6.44 24.91
C VAL A 17 -6.08 -7.34 23.95
N ILE A 18 -6.12 -8.67 24.14
CA ILE A 18 -5.41 -9.61 23.28
C ILE A 18 -5.93 -9.55 21.83
N SER A 19 -7.26 -9.53 21.65
CA SER A 19 -7.86 -9.39 20.32
C SER A 19 -7.50 -8.06 19.66
N GLY A 20 -7.48 -6.96 20.42
CA GLY A 20 -7.05 -5.65 19.93
C GLY A 20 -5.60 -5.65 19.46
N VAL A 21 -4.70 -6.24 20.24
CA VAL A 21 -3.26 -6.36 19.89
C VAL A 21 -3.09 -7.23 18.63
N GLY A 22 -3.81 -8.36 18.54
CA GLY A 22 -3.77 -9.22 17.36
C GLY A 22 -4.27 -8.52 16.09
N ALA A 23 -5.37 -7.79 16.19
CA ALA A 23 -5.92 -7.00 15.09
C ALA A 23 -4.95 -5.89 14.65
N TYR A 24 -4.33 -5.19 15.60
CA TYR A 24 -3.32 -4.18 15.32
C TYR A 24 -2.09 -4.77 14.62
N HIS A 25 -1.61 -5.94 15.06
CA HIS A 25 -0.49 -6.62 14.39
C HIS A 25 -0.81 -6.95 12.94
N LEU A 26 -1.99 -7.51 12.66
CA LEU A 26 -2.42 -7.80 11.30
C LEU A 26 -2.47 -6.53 10.44
N TYR A 27 -3.09 -5.46 10.95
CA TYR A 27 -3.13 -4.16 10.28
C TYR A 27 -1.73 -3.61 9.99
N SER A 28 -0.83 -3.62 10.98
CA SER A 28 0.54 -3.11 10.82
C SER A 28 1.32 -3.90 9.78
N MET A 29 1.11 -5.22 9.72
CA MET A 29 1.77 -6.10 8.77
C MET A 29 1.28 -5.84 7.35
N GLU A 30 -0.04 -5.79 7.12
CA GLU A 30 -0.60 -5.51 5.80
C GLU A 30 -0.18 -4.12 5.30
N ARG A 31 -0.22 -3.10 6.16
CA ARG A 31 0.22 -1.74 5.81
C ARG A 31 1.71 -1.69 5.48
N ALA A 32 2.55 -2.44 6.21
CA ALA A 32 3.98 -2.52 5.94
C ALA A 32 4.28 -3.21 4.60
N ILE A 33 3.60 -4.30 4.28
CA ILE A 33 3.74 -4.99 2.99
C ILE A 33 3.30 -4.07 1.85
N ALA A 34 2.15 -3.40 1.98
CA ALA A 34 1.64 -2.49 0.95
C ALA A 34 2.59 -1.30 0.74
N ARG A 35 3.14 -0.74 1.82
CA ARG A 35 4.17 0.31 1.76
C ARG A 35 5.47 -0.18 1.12
N GLY A 36 5.87 -1.43 1.37
CA GLY A 36 7.04 -2.05 0.74
C GLY A 36 6.85 -2.14 -0.77
N ILE A 37 5.73 -2.68 -1.23
CA ILE A 37 5.42 -2.77 -2.67
C ILE A 37 5.37 -1.37 -3.30
N TYR A 38 4.74 -0.40 -2.65
CA TYR A 38 4.77 1.00 -3.12
C TYR A 38 6.20 1.54 -3.27
N ALA A 39 7.07 1.26 -2.30
CA ALA A 39 8.46 1.72 -2.35
C ALA A 39 9.24 1.04 -3.48
N ASP A 40 9.09 -0.27 -3.66
CA ASP A 40 9.75 -1.04 -4.73
C ASP A 40 9.34 -0.49 -6.12
N ILE A 41 8.03 -0.30 -6.34
CA ILE A 41 7.51 0.22 -7.62
C ILE A 41 8.00 1.64 -7.89
N LEU A 42 8.04 2.49 -6.86
CA LEU A 42 8.49 3.87 -7.03
C LEU A 42 9.98 3.94 -7.40
N ASP A 43 10.79 3.02 -6.88
CA ASP A 43 12.20 2.86 -7.22
C ASP A 43 12.37 2.41 -8.68
N ASP A 44 11.66 1.35 -9.06
CA ASP A 44 11.65 0.85 -10.44
C ASP A 44 11.19 1.93 -11.43
N MET A 45 10.15 2.70 -11.08
CA MET A 45 9.67 3.84 -11.87
C MET A 45 10.70 4.97 -11.95
N GLN A 46 11.47 5.23 -10.90
CA GLN A 46 12.51 6.25 -10.90
C GLN A 46 13.63 5.91 -11.89
N ASP A 47 14.03 4.63 -11.96
CA ASP A 47 15.06 4.15 -12.89
C ASP A 47 14.57 4.12 -14.34
N ILE A 48 13.33 3.67 -14.55
CA ILE A 48 12.75 3.49 -15.88
C ILE A 48 12.15 4.81 -16.43
N GLY A 49 11.73 5.72 -15.55
CA GLY A 49 11.10 7.01 -15.85
C GLY A 49 9.58 6.97 -16.09
N TYR A 50 8.93 5.81 -15.97
CA TYR A 50 7.47 5.67 -16.07
C TYR A 50 7.03 4.36 -15.42
N LEU A 51 5.72 4.22 -15.17
CA LEU A 51 5.13 2.96 -14.76
C LEU A 51 4.99 2.05 -15.98
N ASP A 52 5.94 1.12 -16.13
CA ASP A 52 5.90 0.11 -17.18
C ASP A 52 4.65 -0.79 -17.03
N PRO A 53 3.86 -1.01 -18.10
CA PRO A 53 2.70 -1.90 -18.04
C PRO A 53 3.02 -3.32 -17.54
N ALA A 54 4.17 -3.88 -17.92
CA ALA A 54 4.59 -5.21 -17.46
C ALA A 54 4.97 -5.21 -15.97
N LEU A 55 5.55 -4.11 -15.48
CA LEU A 55 5.84 -3.92 -14.07
C LEU A 55 4.54 -3.81 -13.26
N ALA A 56 3.60 -2.98 -13.74
CA ALA A 56 2.29 -2.84 -13.11
C ALA A 56 1.53 -4.18 -13.06
N GLU A 57 1.57 -4.97 -14.14
CA GLU A 57 0.96 -6.30 -14.18
C GLU A 57 1.63 -7.27 -13.19
N TYR A 58 2.96 -7.28 -13.13
CA TYR A 58 3.72 -8.09 -12.17
C TYR A 58 3.31 -7.81 -10.73
N TYR A 59 3.26 -6.54 -10.33
CA TYR A 59 2.88 -6.18 -8.96
C TYR A 59 1.38 -6.38 -8.70
N THR A 60 0.51 -6.17 -9.69
CA THR A 60 -0.92 -6.50 -9.56
C THR A 60 -1.11 -7.98 -9.27
N LYS A 61 -0.39 -8.85 -9.98
CA LYS A 61 -0.41 -10.30 -9.74
C LYS A 61 0.15 -10.65 -8.36
N LYS A 62 1.26 -10.04 -7.94
CA LYS A 62 1.85 -10.24 -6.61
C LYS A 62 0.86 -9.84 -5.50
N MET A 63 0.14 -8.73 -5.66
CA MET A 63 -0.91 -8.30 -4.72
C MET A 63 -2.11 -9.27 -4.69
N ALA A 64 -2.52 -9.80 -5.85
CA ALA A 64 -3.56 -10.81 -5.92
C ALA A 64 -3.15 -12.12 -5.21
N GLU A 65 -1.89 -12.55 -5.36
CA GLU A 65 -1.34 -13.72 -4.65
C GLU A 65 -1.30 -13.53 -3.13
N LEU A 66 -1.20 -12.28 -2.65
CA LEU A 66 -1.33 -11.92 -1.24
C LEU A 66 -2.78 -11.88 -0.75
N GLY A 67 -3.76 -12.12 -1.64
CA GLY A 67 -5.18 -12.18 -1.32
C GLY A 67 -5.87 -10.81 -1.26
N TRP A 68 -5.25 -9.76 -1.80
CA TRP A 68 -5.86 -8.44 -1.88
C TRP A 68 -6.76 -8.30 -3.11
N ASP A 69 -7.78 -7.44 -2.98
CA ASP A 69 -8.68 -7.13 -4.07
C ASP A 69 -8.02 -6.12 -5.02
N VAL A 70 -7.69 -6.61 -6.22
CA VAL A 70 -7.06 -5.85 -7.31
C VAL A 70 -7.99 -5.70 -8.53
N THR A 71 -9.30 -5.84 -8.34
CA THR A 71 -10.27 -5.70 -9.44
C THR A 71 -10.37 -4.27 -9.97
N ALA A 72 -10.11 -3.28 -9.12
CA ALA A 72 -9.98 -1.87 -9.50
C ALA A 72 -8.53 -1.55 -9.90
N ASP A 73 -8.33 -0.46 -10.65
CA ASP A 73 -6.99 0.02 -11.00
C ASP A 73 -6.26 0.52 -9.75
N VAL A 74 -5.40 -0.34 -9.19
CA VAL A 74 -4.56 -0.08 -8.03
C VAL A 74 -3.65 1.13 -8.24
N PHE A 75 -3.28 1.42 -9.49
CA PHE A 75 -2.34 2.47 -9.86
C PHE A 75 -2.99 3.76 -10.34
N ALA A 76 -4.30 3.91 -10.11
CA ALA A 76 -5.04 5.11 -10.49
C ALA A 76 -4.37 6.38 -9.95
N GLY A 77 -4.01 7.31 -10.83
CA GLY A 77 -3.28 8.54 -10.49
C GLY A 77 -1.76 8.46 -10.61
N SER A 78 -1.20 7.30 -11.01
CA SER A 78 0.23 7.17 -11.31
C SER A 78 0.57 7.76 -12.69
N TRP A 79 1.71 8.44 -12.78
CA TRP A 79 2.17 9.10 -13.99
C TRP A 79 3.70 9.20 -14.01
N PRO A 80 4.38 9.05 -15.17
CA PRO A 80 3.86 8.66 -16.48
C PRO A 80 3.49 7.16 -16.57
N ARG A 81 2.61 6.78 -17.52
CA ARG A 81 2.21 5.36 -17.74
C ARG A 81 2.58 4.79 -19.10
N THR A 82 3.13 5.61 -19.99
CA THR A 82 3.53 5.17 -21.33
C THR A 82 5.00 5.49 -21.58
N MET A 83 5.64 4.70 -22.44
CA MET A 83 7.04 4.89 -22.81
C MET A 83 7.30 6.25 -23.48
N GLY A 84 6.32 6.80 -24.23
CA GLY A 84 6.46 8.07 -24.93
C GLY A 84 6.47 9.29 -23.99
N GLU A 85 5.90 9.15 -22.80
CA GLU A 85 5.79 10.21 -21.77
C GLU A 85 6.80 10.01 -20.63
N ARG A 86 7.78 9.14 -20.84
CA ARG A 86 8.80 8.78 -19.86
C ARG A 86 9.47 10.04 -19.32
N ALA A 87 9.44 10.17 -18.00
CA ALA A 87 10.11 11.23 -17.27
C ALA A 87 11.62 11.10 -17.44
N ARG A 88 12.27 12.21 -17.78
CA ARG A 88 13.68 12.29 -18.12
C ARG A 88 14.47 13.07 -17.09
N LYS A 89 15.65 12.56 -16.75
CA LYS A 89 16.58 13.21 -15.84
C LYS A 89 17.07 14.55 -16.39
N GLU A 90 17.34 14.64 -17.70
CA GLU A 90 17.87 15.86 -18.33
C GLU A 90 16.86 17.02 -18.27
N GLN A 91 15.56 16.68 -18.34
CA GLN A 91 14.46 17.64 -18.26
C GLN A 91 13.99 17.90 -16.82
N LYS A 92 14.62 17.25 -15.82
CA LYS A 92 14.25 17.30 -14.39
C LYS A 92 12.80 16.90 -14.13
N GLU A 93 12.31 15.94 -14.91
CA GLU A 93 10.96 15.41 -14.76
C GLU A 93 10.89 14.42 -13.61
N SER A 94 9.68 14.26 -13.07
CA SER A 94 9.41 13.40 -11.92
C SER A 94 8.40 12.33 -12.26
N VAL A 95 8.59 11.16 -11.71
CA VAL A 95 7.59 10.10 -11.67
C VAL A 95 6.74 10.25 -10.41
N THR A 96 5.44 10.07 -10.55
CA THR A 96 4.46 10.09 -9.46
C THR A 96 3.76 8.75 -9.41
N LEU A 97 3.81 8.09 -8.26
CA LEU A 97 3.15 6.82 -8.03
C LEU A 97 2.01 7.03 -7.03
N THR A 98 0.82 6.57 -7.41
CA THR A 98 -0.33 6.45 -6.52
C THR A 98 -0.74 4.99 -6.49
N VAL A 99 -0.66 4.37 -5.31
CA VAL A 99 -1.04 2.97 -5.09
C VAL A 99 -2.19 2.93 -4.10
N THR A 100 -3.31 2.35 -4.51
CA THR A 100 -4.49 2.14 -3.67
C THR A 100 -4.76 0.65 -3.52
N VAL A 101 -4.57 0.12 -2.32
CA VAL A 101 -4.79 -1.29 -1.99
C VAL A 101 -5.99 -1.42 -1.09
N THR A 102 -6.84 -2.41 -1.38
CA THR A 102 -7.98 -2.76 -0.53
C THR A 102 -7.56 -3.87 0.45
N PRO A 103 -7.36 -3.56 1.75
CA PRO A 103 -6.82 -4.53 2.72
C PRO A 103 -7.88 -5.50 3.24
N SER A 104 -7.53 -6.39 4.17
CA SER A 104 -8.50 -7.31 4.80
C SER A 104 -9.54 -6.56 5.65
N ASN A 105 -10.71 -7.15 5.92
CA ASN A 105 -11.78 -6.47 6.66
C ASN A 105 -11.37 -5.92 8.03
N VAL A 106 -10.51 -6.64 8.76
CA VAL A 106 -9.98 -6.18 10.05
C VAL A 106 -9.10 -4.95 9.86
N ALA A 107 -8.21 -5.00 8.87
CA ALA A 107 -7.34 -3.88 8.53
C ALA A 107 -8.12 -2.68 7.95
N LYS A 108 -9.17 -2.90 7.15
CA LYS A 108 -10.08 -1.83 6.68
C LYS A 108 -10.71 -1.09 7.85
N TRP A 109 -11.24 -1.83 8.82
CA TRP A 109 -11.89 -1.22 9.99
C TRP A 109 -10.90 -0.43 10.84
N LEU A 110 -9.70 -0.98 11.07
CA LEU A 110 -8.64 -0.29 11.79
C LEU A 110 -8.10 0.94 11.03
N ASN A 111 -7.93 0.84 9.72
CA ASN A 111 -7.50 1.97 8.91
C ASN A 111 -8.56 3.07 8.90
N ALA A 112 -9.85 2.71 8.81
CA ALA A 112 -10.93 3.68 8.90
C ALA A 112 -10.97 4.37 10.26
N PHE A 113 -10.61 3.65 11.33
CA PHE A 113 -10.49 4.23 12.66
C PHE A 113 -9.27 5.16 12.81
N VAL A 114 -8.13 4.85 12.19
CA VAL A 114 -6.87 5.61 12.33
C VAL A 114 -6.75 6.76 11.33
N GLU A 115 -7.02 6.52 10.06
CA GLU A 115 -6.79 7.42 8.93
C GLU A 115 -8.09 7.96 8.32
N GLY A 116 -9.26 7.38 8.67
CA GLY A 116 -10.56 7.77 8.11
C GLY A 116 -10.90 7.15 6.76
N ASP A 117 -10.03 6.27 6.23
CA ASP A 117 -10.22 5.58 4.94
C ASP A 117 -10.26 4.06 5.12
N ALA A 118 -11.03 3.36 4.29
CA ALA A 118 -11.06 1.90 4.24
C ALA A 118 -9.93 1.31 3.38
N ALA A 119 -9.31 2.09 2.50
CA ALA A 119 -8.21 1.65 1.64
C ALA A 119 -6.84 2.14 2.13
N PHE A 120 -5.79 1.39 1.82
CA PHE A 120 -4.42 1.89 1.95
C PHE A 120 -4.06 2.66 0.69
N SER A 121 -3.94 3.97 0.81
CA SER A 121 -3.46 4.83 -0.26
C SER A 121 -2.07 5.36 0.05
N PHE A 122 -1.15 5.19 -0.90
CA PHE A 122 0.19 5.75 -0.86
C PHE A 122 0.40 6.59 -2.10
N THR A 123 0.82 7.83 -1.93
CA THR A 123 1.12 8.76 -3.03
C THR A 123 2.46 9.41 -2.78
N GLY A 124 3.28 9.50 -3.82
CA GLY A 124 4.52 10.24 -3.76
C GLY A 124 5.15 10.42 -5.13
N SER A 125 6.11 11.33 -5.17
CA SER A 125 6.81 11.71 -6.38
C SER A 125 8.32 11.67 -6.15
N ARG A 126 9.06 11.22 -7.17
CA ARG A 126 10.52 11.21 -7.19
C ARG A 126 11.05 11.73 -8.52
N PRO A 127 12.19 12.44 -8.53
CA PRO A 127 12.84 12.82 -9.78
C PRO A 127 13.24 11.55 -10.55
N SER A 128 13.11 11.58 -11.88
CA SER A 128 13.54 10.47 -12.72
C SER A 128 15.07 10.38 -12.76
N GLU A 129 15.59 9.16 -12.72
CA GLU A 129 17.00 8.85 -12.96
C GLU A 129 17.26 8.37 -14.39
N TYR A 130 16.20 8.11 -15.16
CA TYR A 130 16.29 7.69 -16.54
C TYR A 130 17.00 8.75 -17.41
N PHE A 131 18.00 8.29 -18.17
CA PHE A 131 18.74 9.06 -19.17
C PHE A 131 18.44 8.52 -20.57
N ASP A 132 18.09 9.38 -21.52
CA ASP A 132 17.81 9.00 -22.90
C ASP A 132 19.11 8.97 -23.72
N PRO A 133 19.61 7.80 -24.18
CA PRO A 133 20.87 7.71 -24.92
C PRO A 133 20.82 8.39 -26.30
N GLY A 134 19.61 8.70 -26.80
CA GLY A 134 19.39 9.35 -28.08
C GLY A 134 19.30 10.87 -28.03
N TRP A 135 19.53 11.49 -26.86
CA TRP A 135 19.54 12.94 -26.67
C TRP A 135 20.90 13.58 -27.00
#